data_AF-A0A1Q7M6S1-F1
#
_entry.id   AF-A0A1Q7M6S1-F1
#
_cell.length_a   1.000
_cell.length_b   1.000
_cell.length_c   1.000
_cell.angle_alpha   90.00
_cell.angle_beta   90.00
_cell.angle_gamma   90.00
#
_symmetry.space_group_name_H-M   'P 1'
#
loop_
_entity.id
_entity.type
_entity.pdbx_description
1 polymer ?
#
loop_
_entity_poly.entity_id
_entity_poly.type
_entity_poly.pdbx_seq_one_letter_code
_entity_poly.pdbx_strand_id
1 'polypeptide(L)'
;MTSSSKIVRKQTITTATLENAWKAWTSVEGVTSFFVPKANVESVVSGRYELFSSLKAPKGFQGTEGCKVLALEPQKHLYLWGGCEGRSCKVGPRSLWIPGG
;
A
#
# COMPACT_ATOMS: atom_id res chain seq x y z
N MET A 1 1.03 26.65 11.87
CA MET A 1 1.00 25.50 10.93
C MET A 1 -0.38 24.87 11.02
N THR A 2 -1.27 25.14 10.06
CA THR A 2 -2.62 24.57 10.04
C THR A 2 -2.58 23.25 9.27
N SER A 3 -2.57 22.13 9.99
CA SER A 3 -2.72 20.81 9.37
C SER A 3 -4.18 20.59 9.00
N SER A 4 -4.50 20.61 7.71
CA SER A 4 -5.85 20.32 7.21
C SER A 4 -6.05 18.80 7.19
N SER A 5 -7.01 18.29 7.96
CA SER A 5 -7.41 16.88 7.92
C SER A 5 -8.17 16.59 6.63
N LYS A 6 -7.59 15.79 5.73
CA LYS A 6 -8.25 15.32 4.50
C LYS A 6 -8.59 13.84 4.64
N ILE A 7 -9.86 13.50 4.44
CA ILE A 7 -10.37 12.13 4.53
C ILE A 7 -11.10 11.80 3.23
N VAL A 8 -10.77 10.66 2.61
CA VAL A 8 -11.45 10.13 1.42
C VAL A 8 -12.26 8.90 1.82
N ARG A 9 -13.53 8.84 1.44
CA ARG A 9 -14.42 7.69 1.67
C ARG A 9 -14.93 7.18 0.33
N LYS A 10 -14.90 5.85 0.14
CA LYS A 10 -15.42 5.16 -1.04
C LYS A 10 -16.13 3.88 -0.62
N GLN A 11 -17.26 3.59 -1.24
CA GLN A 11 -18.05 2.38 -1.04
C GLN A 11 -18.51 1.84 -2.39
N THR A 12 -18.69 0.52 -2.48
CA THR A 12 -19.20 -0.16 -3.67
C THR A 12 -19.89 -1.47 -3.26
N ILE A 13 -20.80 -1.96 -4.09
CA ILE A 13 -21.43 -3.27 -3.95
C ILE A 13 -20.72 -4.23 -4.93
N THR A 14 -20.50 -5.48 -4.52
CA THR A 14 -19.92 -6.53 -5.37
C THR A 14 -20.71 -7.82 -5.23
N THR A 15 -20.59 -8.71 -6.21
CA THR A 15 -21.23 -10.03 -6.21
C THR A 15 -20.41 -11.10 -5.47
N ALA A 16 -19.17 -10.79 -5.09
CA ALA A 16 -18.32 -11.70 -4.32
C ALA A 16 -18.87 -11.94 -2.92
N THR A 17 -18.72 -13.17 -2.42
CA THR A 17 -19.02 -13.50 -1.02
C THR A 17 -18.05 -12.78 -0.07
N LEU A 18 -18.48 -12.57 1.17
CA LEU A 18 -17.66 -11.93 2.20
C LEU A 18 -16.33 -12.67 2.42
N GLU A 19 -16.37 -14.00 2.42
CA GLU A 19 -15.18 -14.84 2.55
C GLU A 19 -14.21 -14.66 1.38
N ASN A 20 -14.71 -14.64 0.14
CA ASN A 20 -13.89 -14.44 -1.04
C ASN A 20 -13.28 -13.03 -1.06
N ALA A 21 -14.07 -12.01 -0.72
CA ALA A 21 -13.58 -10.65 -0.62
C ALA A 21 -12.50 -10.52 0.46
N TRP A 22 -12.70 -11.17 1.61
CA TRP A 22 -11.71 -11.20 2.69
C TRP A 22 -10.42 -11.87 2.23
N LYS A 23 -10.51 -13.10 1.69
CA LYS A 23 -9.37 -13.85 1.17
C LYS A 23 -8.64 -13.09 0.05
N ALA A 24 -9.38 -12.36 -0.80
CA ALA A 24 -8.81 -11.53 -1.85
C ALA A 24 -7.89 -10.43 -1.30
N TRP A 25 -8.14 -9.91 -0.10
CA TRP A 25 -7.30 -8.88 0.52
C TRP A 25 -6.26 -9.45 1.51
N THR A 26 -6.53 -10.56 2.18
CA THR A 26 -5.64 -11.10 3.23
C THR A 26 -4.70 -12.22 2.76
N SER A 27 -4.65 -12.51 1.46
CA SER A 27 -3.74 -13.50 0.88
C SER A 27 -2.94 -12.92 -0.28
N VAL A 28 -1.71 -13.43 -0.45
CA VAL A 28 -0.84 -13.03 -1.57
C VAL A 28 -1.50 -13.39 -2.90
N GLU A 29 -2.02 -14.60 -3.04
CA GLU A 29 -2.73 -15.07 -4.24
C GLU A 29 -3.95 -14.21 -4.56
N GLY A 30 -4.72 -13.85 -3.53
CA GLY A 30 -5.89 -13.00 -3.65
C GLY A 30 -5.53 -11.62 -4.19
N VAL A 31 -4.61 -10.92 -3.53
CA VAL A 31 -4.27 -9.54 -3.90
C VAL A 31 -3.57 -9.49 -5.26
N THR A 32 -2.77 -10.51 -5.58
CA THR A 32 -2.08 -10.57 -6.86
C THR A 32 -2.99 -10.91 -8.04
N SER A 33 -4.15 -11.53 -7.79
CA SER A 33 -5.11 -11.87 -8.85
C SER A 33 -5.79 -10.65 -9.51
N PHE A 34 -5.92 -9.52 -8.80
CA PHE A 34 -6.68 -8.36 -9.31
C PHE A 34 -6.02 -7.00 -9.11
N PHE A 35 -5.08 -6.84 -8.18
CA PHE A 35 -4.63 -5.51 -7.76
C PHE A 35 -3.18 -5.19 -8.12
N VAL A 36 -2.23 -6.09 -7.83
CA VAL A 36 -0.79 -5.86 -8.07
C VAL A 36 -0.09 -7.11 -8.60
N PRO A 37 0.99 -6.98 -9.39
CA PRO A 37 1.72 -8.14 -9.91
C PRO A 37 2.47 -8.95 -8.83
N LYS A 38 2.82 -8.33 -7.70
CA LYS A 38 3.51 -8.99 -6.58
C LYS A 38 3.08 -8.38 -5.26
N ALA A 39 2.98 -9.22 -4.23
CA ALA A 39 2.64 -8.80 -2.88
C ALA A 39 3.42 -9.61 -1.84
N ASN A 40 3.57 -9.04 -0.65
CA ASN A 40 4.06 -9.68 0.56
C ASN A 40 3.08 -9.37 1.69
N VAL A 41 2.23 -10.34 2.04
CA VAL A 41 1.10 -10.16 2.94
C VAL A 41 1.19 -11.19 4.06
N GLU A 42 1.27 -10.70 5.30
CA GLU A 42 1.21 -11.48 6.53
C GLU A 42 -0.07 -11.06 7.28
N SER A 43 -1.05 -11.97 7.39
CA SER A 43 -2.38 -11.70 7.97
C SER A 43 -2.39 -11.69 9.50
N VAL A 44 -1.38 -11.05 10.11
CA VAL A 44 -1.20 -10.92 11.56
C VAL A 44 -0.95 -9.47 11.92
N VAL A 45 -1.30 -9.07 13.14
CA VAL A 45 -1.03 -7.70 13.64
C VAL A 45 0.47 -7.45 13.63
N SER A 46 0.88 -6.27 13.16
CA SER A 46 2.27 -5.88 12.89
C SER A 46 2.94 -6.65 11.75
N GLY A 47 2.22 -7.57 11.09
CA GLY A 47 2.67 -8.28 9.90
C GLY A 47 2.84 -7.34 8.71
N ARG A 48 3.67 -7.78 7.75
CA ARG A 48 3.92 -7.04 6.51
C ARG A 48 2.68 -7.00 5.61
N TYR A 49 2.48 -5.87 4.96
CA TYR A 49 1.44 -5.70 3.95
C TYR A 49 1.97 -4.85 2.77
N GLU A 50 2.91 -5.42 2.02
CA GLU A 50 3.64 -4.72 0.97
C GLU A 50 3.10 -5.12 -0.41
N LEU A 51 2.65 -4.14 -1.17
CA LEU A 51 2.07 -4.31 -2.50
C LEU A 51 2.98 -3.64 -3.51
N PHE A 52 3.46 -4.41 -4.49
CA PHE A 52 4.44 -3.95 -5.47
C PHE A 52 3.77 -3.78 -6.83
N SER A 53 3.50 -2.53 -7.24
CA SER A 53 2.95 -2.20 -8.55
C SER A 53 4.04 -1.93 -9.60
N SER A 54 5.20 -1.43 -9.18
CA SER A 54 6.29 -1.00 -10.07
C SER A 54 7.57 -1.81 -9.82
N LEU A 55 7.62 -3.05 -10.33
CA LEU A 55 8.73 -3.99 -10.07
C LEU A 55 10.10 -3.53 -10.57
N LYS A 56 10.14 -2.62 -11.56
CA LYS A 56 11.39 -2.05 -12.11
C LYS A 56 11.87 -0.82 -11.35
N ALA A 57 11.05 -0.26 -10.45
CA ALA A 57 11.45 0.89 -9.67
C ALA A 57 12.51 0.52 -8.61
N PRO A 58 13.37 1.46 -8.20
CA PRO A 58 14.26 1.24 -7.07
C PRO A 58 13.49 0.84 -5.81
N LYS A 59 14.15 0.10 -4.92
CA LYS A 59 13.61 -0.23 -3.60
C LYS A 59 13.17 1.05 -2.87
N GLY A 60 12.01 1.03 -2.23
CA GLY A 60 11.33 2.17 -1.62
C GLY A 60 10.35 2.90 -2.56
N PHE A 61 10.35 2.60 -3.87
CA PHE A 61 9.48 3.22 -4.87
C PHE A 61 8.63 2.20 -5.63
N GLN A 62 8.62 0.93 -5.20
CA GLN A 62 7.92 -0.13 -5.92
C GLN A 62 6.42 -0.20 -5.55
N GLY A 63 6.01 0.46 -4.47
CA GLY A 63 4.63 0.53 -4.02
C GLY A 63 4.51 0.87 -2.53
N THR A 64 3.95 -0.04 -1.73
CA THR A 64 3.68 0.19 -0.29
C THR A 64 4.72 -0.44 0.64
N GLU A 65 6.00 -0.37 0.26
CA GLU A 65 7.10 -0.95 1.04
C GLU A 65 7.13 -0.43 2.50
N GLY A 66 7.24 -1.36 3.46
CA GLY A 66 7.16 -1.06 4.90
C GLY A 66 5.74 -0.85 5.45
N CYS A 67 4.69 -1.07 4.65
CA CYS A 67 3.30 -1.02 5.14
C CYS A 67 3.03 -2.22 6.06
N LYS A 68 2.29 -1.99 7.14
CA LYS A 68 2.01 -2.99 8.18
C LYS A 68 0.53 -3.07 8.50
N VAL A 69 0.11 -4.26 8.91
CA VAL A 69 -1.23 -4.50 9.48
C VAL A 69 -1.28 -3.91 10.89
N LEU A 70 -2.17 -2.96 11.13
CA LEU A 70 -2.38 -2.36 12.46
C LEU A 70 -3.33 -3.19 13.31
N ALA A 71 -4.40 -3.66 12.69
CA ALA A 71 -5.44 -4.45 13.32
C ALA A 71 -6.19 -5.25 12.25
N LEU A 72 -6.67 -6.42 12.64
CA LEU A 72 -7.39 -7.33 11.77
C LEU A 72 -8.56 -7.93 12.55
N GLU A 73 -9.76 -7.68 12.05
CA GLU A 73 -10.99 -8.33 12.50
C GLU A 73 -11.51 -9.18 11.33
N PRO A 74 -11.41 -10.53 11.42
CA PRO A 74 -11.82 -11.42 10.35
C PRO A 74 -13.19 -11.08 9.78
N GLN A 75 -13.26 -10.94 8.46
CA GLN A 75 -14.49 -10.68 7.70
C GLN A 75 -15.22 -9.38 8.08
N LYS A 76 -14.53 -8.42 8.70
CA LYS A 76 -15.10 -7.11 9.06
C LYS A 76 -14.19 -5.96 8.67
N HIS A 77 -12.99 -5.91 9.24
CA HIS A 77 -12.09 -4.77 9.09
C HIS A 77 -10.64 -5.19 8.96
N LEU A 78 -9.95 -4.55 8.01
CA LEU A 78 -8.50 -4.62 7.86
C LEU A 78 -7.95 -3.19 7.96
N TYR A 79 -7.13 -2.94 8.99
CA TYR A 79 -6.51 -1.64 9.22
C TYR A 79 -5.03 -1.70 8.83
N LEU A 80 -4.61 -0.77 7.98
CA LEU A 80 -3.26 -0.71 7.45
C LEU A 80 -2.65 0.66 7.74
N TRP A 81 -1.37 0.70 8.06
CA TRP A 81 -0.61 1.94 8.16
C TRP A 81 0.29 2.12 6.96
N GLY A 82 0.20 3.31 6.34
CA GLY A 82 0.90 3.63 5.10
C GLY A 82 2.39 3.33 5.17
N GLY A 83 2.84 2.44 4.30
CA GLY A 83 4.25 2.12 4.08
C GLY A 83 4.94 3.15 3.24
N CYS A 84 6.14 3.55 3.70
CA CYS A 84 7.16 4.32 2.99
C CYS A 84 8.49 4.18 3.74
N GLU A 85 8.86 2.94 4.08
CA GLU A 85 10.14 2.67 4.73
C GLU A 85 11.26 2.79 3.68
N GLY A 86 11.85 4.00 3.60
CA GLY A 86 12.76 4.39 2.53
C GLY A 86 12.51 5.79 1.95
N ARG A 87 11.40 6.47 2.30
CA ARG A 87 11.32 7.92 2.09
C ARG A 87 12.27 8.63 3.06
N SER A 88 13.53 8.75 2.65
CA SER A 88 14.14 10.06 2.71
C SER A 88 13.15 10.98 2.00
N CYS A 89 12.46 11.81 2.76
CA CYS A 89 11.83 13.02 2.25
C CYS A 89 12.93 13.97 1.73
N LYS A 90 13.65 13.57 0.68
CA LYS A 90 14.08 14.47 -0.38
C LYS A 90 13.12 14.12 -1.51
N VAL A 91 11.95 14.76 -1.62
CA VAL A 91 11.88 16.01 -2.40
C VAL A 91 13.26 16.37 -2.94
N GLY A 92 13.69 15.67 -3.98
CA GLY A 92 14.72 16.20 -4.85
C GLY A 92 14.24 17.61 -5.23
N PRO A 93 15.02 18.65 -5.00
CA PRO A 93 14.64 19.97 -5.47
C PRO A 93 14.42 19.84 -6.97
N ARG A 94 13.29 20.39 -7.41
CA ARG A 94 13.06 20.71 -8.80
C ARG A 94 14.11 21.75 -9.19
N SER A 95 15.31 21.30 -9.53
CA SER A 95 16.36 22.10 -10.15
C SER A 95 17.05 21.22 -11.19
N LEU A 96 16.42 21.16 -12.36
CA LEU A 96 17.17 21.04 -13.60
C LEU A 96 18.03 22.30 -13.69
N TRP A 97 19.23 22.24 -13.13
CA TRP A 97 20.25 23.26 -13.35
C TRP A 97 21.10 22.75 -14.51
N ILE A 98 21.06 23.49 -15.63
CA ILE A 98 21.97 23.32 -16.76
C ILE A 98 23.22 24.16 -16.46
N PRO A 99 24.42 23.58 -16.39
CA PRO A 99 25.63 24.23 -16.86
C PRO A 99 25.86 23.75 -18.32
N GLY A 100 25.94 24.60 -19.34
CA GLY A 100 26.71 25.84 -19.34
C GLY A 100 28.20 25.47 -19.39
N GLY A 101 28.64 24.95 -20.54
CA GLY A 101 30.02 24.58 -20.86
C GLY A 101 30.12 24.22 -22.33
#